data_AF-A0A9D7FLI7-F1
#
_entry.id   AF-A0A9D7FLI7-F1
#
_cell.length_a   1.000
_cell.length_b   1.000
_cell.length_c   1.000
_cell.angle_alpha   90.00
_cell.angle_beta   90.00
_cell.angle_gamma   90.00
#
_symmetry.space_group_name_H-M   'P 1'
#
loop_
_entity.id
_entity.type
_entity.pdbx_description
1 polymer ?
#
loop_
_entity_poly.entity_id
_entity_poly.type
_entity_poly.pdbx_seq_one_letter_code
_entity_poly.pdbx_strand_id
1 'polypeptide(L)' 'MTLEEKINTDLKAAMLSKNEAALRGLRAVKSALLLAKTSGADAVTEADELKILQKLVKQRKESVDIY' A
#
# COMPACT_ATOMS: atom_id res chain seq x y z
N MET A 1 -9.20 4.51 13.17
CA MET A 1 -9.16 4.01 11.78
C MET A 1 -7.94 3.15 11.61
N THR A 2 -8.11 1.94 11.09
CA THR A 2 -6.97 1.09 10.69
C THR A 2 -6.31 1.62 9.43
N LEU A 3 -5.09 1.19 9.13
CA LEU A 3 -4.41 1.55 7.88
C LEU A 3 -5.23 1.13 6.65
N GLU A 4 -5.86 -0.05 6.72
CA GLU A 4 -6.71 -0.56 5.64
C GLU A 4 -7.95 0.31 5.40
N GLU A 5 -8.62 0.74 6.46
CA GLU A 5 -9.75 1.68 6.38
C GLU A 5 -9.32 3.02 5.75
N LYS A 6 -8.13 3.51 6.11
CA LYS A 6 -7.56 4.74 5.54
C LYS A 6 -7.30 4.58 4.04
N ILE A 7 -6.63 3.50 3.64
CA ILE A 7 -6.36 3.24 2.22
C ILE A 7 -7.66 3.10 1.41
N ASN A 8 -8.69 2.46 1.96
CA ASN A 8 -9.99 2.33 1.29
C ASN A 8 -10.67 3.69 1.11
N THR A 9 -10.57 4.57 2.11
CA THR A 9 -11.08 5.95 2.03
C THR A 9 -10.34 6.74 0.97
N ASP A 10 -9.00 6.70 1.00
CA ASP A 10 -8.14 7.40 0.05
C ASP A 10 -8.32 6.88 -1.39
N LEU A 11 -8.58 5.57 -1.56
CA LEU A 11 -8.90 4.98 -2.85
C LEU A 11 -10.17 5.57 -3.45
N LYS A 12 -11.24 5.70 -2.65
CA LYS A 12 -12.49 6.33 -3.11
C LYS A 12 -12.26 7.78 -3.49
N ALA A 13 -11.49 8.52 -2.68
CA ALA A 13 -11.14 9.90 -2.97
C ALA A 13 -10.35 10.02 -4.29
N ALA A 14 -9.34 9.16 -4.49
CA ALA A 14 -8.53 9.15 -5.71
C ALA A 14 -9.35 8.77 -6.96
N MET A 15 -10.31 7.85 -6.84
CA MET A 15 -11.25 7.52 -7.93
C MET A 15 -12.13 8.72 -8.28
N LEU A 16 -12.73 9.37 -7.27
CA LEU A 16 -13.60 10.52 -7.46
C LEU A 16 -12.86 11.70 -8.10
N SER A 17 -11.62 11.95 -7.67
CA SER A 17 -10.77 13.01 -8.21
C SER A 17 -10.08 12.64 -9.52
N LYS A 18 -10.31 11.44 -10.06
CA LYS A 18 -9.62 10.88 -11.25
C LYS A 18 -8.09 10.94 -11.16
N ASN A 19 -7.53 10.83 -9.96
CA ASN A 19 -6.08 10.84 -9.75
C ASN A 19 -5.52 9.43 -9.97
N GLU A 20 -5.18 9.11 -11.22
CA GLU A 20 -4.69 7.79 -11.60
C GLU A 20 -3.36 7.40 -10.94
N ALA A 21 -2.48 8.37 -10.69
CA ALA A 21 -1.19 8.13 -10.05
C ALA A 21 -1.38 7.70 -8.59
N ALA A 22 -2.19 8.44 -7.83
CA ALA A 22 -2.54 8.08 -6.45
C ALA A 22 -3.29 6.75 -6.40
N LEU A 23 -4.25 6.55 -7.32
CA LEU A 23 -5.04 5.32 -7.40
C LEU A 23 -4.17 4.07 -7.63
N ARG A 24 -3.19 4.14 -8.54
CA ARG A 24 -2.23 3.06 -8.77
C ARG A 24 -1.36 2.79 -7.53
N GLY A 25 -0.86 3.84 -6.90
CA GLY A 25 -0.07 3.73 -5.67
C GLY A 25 -0.84 3.03 -4.55
N LEU A 26 -2.04 3.51 -4.25
CA LEU A 26 -2.90 2.99 -3.18
C LEU A 26 -3.33 1.54 -3.43
N ARG A 27 -3.64 1.17 -4.68
CA ARG A 27 -3.96 -0.23 -5.04
C ARG A 27 -2.79 -1.17 -4.76
N ALA A 28 -1.57 -0.76 -5.13
CA ALA A 28 -0.39 -1.58 -4.89
C ALA A 28 -0.11 -1.78 -3.39
N VAL A 29 -0.30 -0.73 -2.57
CA VAL A 29 -0.20 -0.84 -1.11
C VAL A 29 -1.24 -1.82 -0.57
N LYS A 30 -2.51 -1.67 -0.97
CA LYS A 30 -3.59 -2.56 -0.54
C LYS A 30 -3.31 -4.03 -0.88
N SER A 31 -2.84 -4.31 -2.09
CA SER A 31 -2.49 -5.68 -2.50
C SER A 31 -1.35 -6.26 -1.67
N ALA A 32 -0.31 -5.48 -1.34
CA ALA A 32 0.80 -5.94 -0.52
C ALA A 32 0.38 -6.26 0.92
N LEU A 33 -0.48 -5.42 1.51
CA LEU A 33 -1.04 -5.67 2.84
C LEU A 33 -1.93 -6.92 2.86
N LEU A 34 -2.77 -7.10 1.83
CA LEU A 34 -3.61 -8.29 1.70
C LEU A 34 -2.76 -9.55 1.58
N LEU A 35 -1.70 -9.52 0.77
CA LEU A 35 -0.77 -10.64 0.63
C LEU A 35 -0.13 -11.01 1.98
N ALA A 36 0.33 -10.03 2.73
CA ALA A 36 0.92 -10.24 4.05
C ALA A 36 -0.08 -10.86 5.05
N LYS A 37 -1.34 -10.43 5.02
CA LYS A 37 -2.41 -11.02 5.84
C LYS A 37 -2.71 -12.47 5.45
N THR A 38 -2.54 -12.82 4.18
CA THR A 38 -2.80 -14.19 3.68
C THR A 38 -1.60 -15.13 3.77
N SER A 39 -0.40 -14.64 4.08
CA SER A 39 0.83 -15.45 4.10
C SER A 39 0.99 -16.39 5.31
N GLY A 40 -0.02 -16.52 6.17
CA GLY A 40 -0.06 -17.53 7.23
C GLY A 40 0.77 -17.23 8.48
N ALA A 41 1.40 -16.04 8.56
CA ALA A 41 1.89 -15.50 9.83
C ALA A 41 0.72 -14.96 10.66
N ASP A 42 0.87 -14.92 11.97
CA ASP A 42 -0.06 -14.29 12.91
C ASP A 42 -0.53 -12.91 12.44
N ALA A 43 -1.64 -12.42 13.02
CA ALA A 43 -2.24 -11.14 12.69
C ALA A 43 -1.19 -10.05 12.40
N VAL A 44 -1.22 -9.51 11.17
CA VAL A 44 -0.28 -8.48 10.71
C VAL A 44 -0.29 -7.31 11.69
N THR A 45 0.85 -7.04 12.32
CA THR A 45 0.98 -5.95 13.27
C THR A 45 1.20 -4.61 12.56
N GLU A 46 0.95 -3.49 13.24
CA GLU A 46 1.25 -2.16 12.70
C GLU A 46 2.73 -2.01 12.30
N ALA A 47 3.64 -2.68 13.02
CA ALA A 47 5.07 -2.68 12.68
C ALA A 47 5.35 -3.39 11.36
N ASP A 48 4.62 -4.47 11.06
CA ASP A 48 4.72 -5.18 9.79
C ASP A 48 4.11 -4.36 8.65
N GLU A 49 2.99 -3.68 8.89
CA GLU A 49 2.41 -2.73 7.94
C GLU A 49 3.42 -1.63 7.57
N LEU A 50 4.12 -1.06 8.57
CA LEU A 50 5.14 -0.04 8.34
C LEU A 50 6.32 -0.58 7.52
N LYS A 51 6.80 -1.79 7.82
CA LYS A 51 7.87 -2.45 7.03
C LYS A 51 7.46 -2.68 5.58
N ILE A 52 6.22 -3.10 5.34
CA ILE A 52 5.67 -3.30 3.99
C ILE A 52 5.68 -1.96 3.24
N LEU A 53 5.21 -0.88 3.86
CA LEU A 53 5.22 0.46 3.26
C LEU A 53 6.65 0.93 2.94
N GLN A 54 7.60 0.77 3.87
CA GLN A 54 9.00 1.12 3.65
C GLN A 54 9.61 0.35 2.48
N LYS A 55 9.35 -0.97 2.38
CA LYS A 55 9.80 -1.81 1.27
C LYS A 55 9.25 -1.31 -0.06
N LEU A 56 7.95 -1.01 -0.11
CA LEU A 56 7.27 -0.49 -1.30
C LEU A 56 7.82 0.87 -1.76
N VAL A 57 8.20 1.74 -0.83
CA VAL A 57 8.84 3.03 -1.15
C VAL A 57 10.24 2.81 -1.70
N LYS A 58 11.03 1.94 -1.04
CA LYS A 58 12.40 1.61 -1.48
C LYS A 58 12.41 1.04 -2.90
N GLN A 59 11.57 0.04 -3.18
CA GLN A 59 11.45 -0.57 -4.52
C GLN A 59 11.12 0.46 -5.61
N ARG A 60 10.28 1.45 -5.32
CA ARG A 60 9.94 2.50 -6.29
C ARG A 60 11.07 3.47 -6.53
N LYS A 61 11.80 3.86 -5.47
CA LYS A 61 13.00 4.71 -5.62
C LYS A 61 14.06 4.00 -6.46
N GLU A 62 14.37 2.76 -6.11
CA GLU A 62 15.33 1.93 -6.87
C GLU A 62 14.88 1.74 -8.32
N SER A 63 13.59 1.54 -8.58
CA SER A 63 13.08 1.44 -9.95
C SER A 63 13.21 2.74 -10.73
N VAL A 64 13.07 3.90 -10.10
CA VAL A 64 13.24 5.22 -10.76
C VAL A 64 14.71 5.51 -11.01
N ASP A 65 15.61 5.04 -10.14
CA ASP A 65 17.05 5.21 -10.35
C ASP A 65 17.58 4.33 -11.51
N ILE A 66 16.88 3.22 -11.81
CA ILE A 66 17.24 2.26 -12.87
C ILE A 66 16.63 2.61 -14.24
N TYR A 67 15.45 3.22 -14.29
CA TYR A 67 14.67 3.47 -15.52
C TYR A 67 14.31 4.94 -15.70
#